data_AF-A0A1R1JGF0-F1
#
_entry.id   AF-A0A1R1JGF0-F1
#
_cell.length_a   1.000
_cell.length_b   1.000
_cell.length_c   1.000
_cell.angle_alpha   90.00
_cell.angle_beta   90.00
_cell.angle_gamma   90.00
#
_symmetry.space_group_name_H-M   'P 1'
#
loop_
_entity.id
_entity.type
_entity.pdbx_description
1 polymer ?
#
loop_
_entity_poly.entity_id
_entity_poly.type
_entity_poly.pdbx_seq_one_letter_code
_entity_poly.pdbx_strand_id
1 'polypeptide(L)'
;MNLHRFLQAKISGLSARLSRLARIDNAFVGLRPQDMRYAPSARHFEAANARLARVERRIRARFAGLRDWDRRAPQRVLIDIALVERELDRARRLFGMFYEVFAQRGTSYGPALAAHDAIAEDCYQAIRQAAPRIFDGPLLKPVCYMEHGYSPATMRRGVQLSRLLGEQNPFPLIRIPWDRDQPWQSVFLHEVAHNLQADLGIWQENRQAVLKRIMGSARSPFLAGIYGRWHKEIFADLAAILLGGPAAAWGMADFLAHPQPRTMTYRPGGAHPTAYLRIYLLAEMLRRLGFGADATKLLRVWQGLYRTNVGHRIPAPLMASAPRLIPEVVDEIAFQTRRNLAQRALVDIIPFRPDDEAAIRDGARRLVAGRDPELAPRHLVSAAHYALEGGGIAPQRLAQCVIAMLTAHLPPQQAAPPRLRLAA
;
A
#
# COMPACT_ATOMS: atom_id res chain seq x y z
N MET A 1 -16.60 50.44 5.39
CA MET A 1 -15.30 49.73 5.22
C MET A 1 -14.85 49.92 3.77
N ASN A 2 -13.64 50.44 3.51
CA ASN A 2 -13.15 50.67 2.15
C ASN A 2 -12.30 49.49 1.63
N LEU A 3 -12.04 49.44 0.32
CA LEU A 3 -11.34 48.33 -0.34
C LEU A 3 -9.95 48.05 0.28
N HIS A 4 -9.19 49.09 0.57
CA HIS A 4 -7.87 48.97 1.18
C HIS A 4 -7.93 48.32 2.57
N ARG A 5 -8.83 48.78 3.46
CA ARG A 5 -9.04 48.16 4.78
C ARG A 5 -9.51 46.71 4.68
N PHE A 6 -10.34 46.37 3.69
CA PHE A 6 -10.78 44.98 3.47
C PHE A 6 -9.61 44.06 3.10
N LEU A 7 -8.75 44.47 2.16
CA LEU A 7 -7.57 43.69 1.77
C LEU A 7 -6.56 43.59 2.91
N GLN A 8 -6.32 44.68 3.65
CA GLN A 8 -5.47 44.69 4.83
C GLN A 8 -5.97 43.70 5.88
N ALA A 9 -7.27 43.70 6.20
CA ALA A 9 -7.86 42.77 7.14
C ALA A 9 -7.68 41.30 6.69
N LYS A 10 -7.84 41.03 5.39
CA LYS A 10 -7.65 39.69 4.82
C LYS A 10 -6.20 39.22 4.94
N ILE A 11 -5.23 40.08 4.64
CA ILE A 11 -3.79 39.77 4.76
C ILE A 11 -3.38 39.58 6.23
N SER A 12 -3.86 40.43 7.14
CA SER A 12 -3.63 40.27 8.58
C SER A 12 -4.21 38.95 9.11
N GLY A 13 -5.44 38.60 8.70
CA GLY A 13 -6.06 37.32 9.06
C GLY A 13 -5.29 36.12 8.49
N LEU A 14 -4.74 36.23 7.29
CA LEU A 14 -3.86 35.22 6.71
C LEU A 14 -2.57 35.07 7.52
N SER A 15 -1.92 36.18 7.89
CA SER A 15 -0.70 36.20 8.71
C SER A 15 -0.89 35.45 10.04
N ALA A 16 -1.99 35.72 10.75
CA ALA A 16 -2.32 35.07 12.01
C ALA A 16 -2.45 33.54 11.90
N ARG A 17 -2.79 33.03 10.72
CA ARG A 17 -2.97 31.60 10.44
C ARG A 17 -1.70 30.90 9.98
N LEU A 18 -0.60 31.61 9.73
CA LEU A 18 0.66 31.03 9.23
C LEU A 18 1.41 30.22 10.29
N SER A 19 1.21 30.53 11.56
CA SER A 19 1.92 29.93 12.69
C SER A 19 1.05 28.88 13.37
N ARG A 20 1.19 27.58 13.01
CA ARG A 20 0.84 26.43 13.90
C ARG A 20 0.99 24.98 13.37
N LEU A 21 1.70 24.69 12.29
CA LEU A 21 1.71 23.32 11.71
C LEU A 21 3.13 22.78 11.41
N ALA A 22 4.11 23.17 12.23
CA ALA A 22 5.51 23.01 11.88
C ALA A 22 6.10 21.64 12.28
N ARG A 23 5.57 20.99 13.31
CA ARG A 23 6.21 19.82 13.91
C ARG A 23 5.22 18.86 14.56
N ILE A 24 5.49 17.58 14.38
CA ILE A 24 4.81 16.45 15.03
C ILE A 24 5.90 15.58 15.67
N ASP A 25 5.69 15.17 16.91
CA ASP A 25 6.50 14.18 17.62
C ASP A 25 5.61 13.31 18.51
N ASN A 26 6.19 12.30 19.18
CA ASN A 26 5.46 11.35 20.01
C ASN A 26 4.61 12.04 21.10
N ALA A 27 5.14 13.10 21.73
CA ALA A 27 4.43 13.83 22.76
C ALA A 27 3.25 14.62 22.15
N PHE A 28 3.48 15.25 21.00
CA PHE A 28 2.46 16.02 20.29
C PHE A 28 1.26 15.16 19.85
N VAL A 29 1.51 13.93 19.38
CA VAL A 29 0.43 13.00 18.99
C VAL A 29 -0.20 12.25 20.16
N GLY A 30 0.22 12.56 21.40
CA GLY A 30 -0.36 12.01 22.62
C GLY A 30 0.01 10.55 22.89
N LEU A 31 1.16 10.07 22.42
CA LEU A 31 1.58 8.69 22.70
C LEU A 31 1.99 8.53 24.16
N ARG A 32 1.32 7.59 24.84
CA ARG A 32 1.59 7.25 26.24
C ARG A 32 2.86 6.38 26.31
N PRO A 33 3.60 6.39 27.44
CA PRO A 33 4.83 5.60 27.58
C PRO A 33 4.68 4.11 27.22
N GLN A 34 3.55 3.48 27.58
CA GLN A 34 3.27 2.08 27.27
C GLN A 34 3.07 1.79 25.76
N ASP A 35 2.68 2.80 24.97
CA ASP A 35 2.39 2.65 23.54
C ASP A 35 3.61 2.98 22.67
N MET A 36 4.68 3.52 23.27
CA MET A 36 5.90 3.93 22.57
C MET A 36 6.54 2.80 21.75
N ARG A 37 6.37 1.55 22.17
CA ARG A 37 6.84 0.38 21.41
C ARG A 37 6.17 0.22 20.04
N TYR A 38 4.99 0.80 19.83
CA TYR A 38 4.25 0.77 18.55
C TYR A 38 4.42 2.07 17.75
N ALA A 39 5.18 3.04 18.27
CA ALA A 39 5.39 4.32 17.63
C ALA A 39 6.17 4.16 16.31
N PRO A 40 5.90 5.01 15.30
CA PRO A 40 6.76 5.11 14.13
C PRO A 40 8.20 5.44 14.57
N SER A 41 9.20 5.01 13.78
CA SER A 41 10.59 5.28 14.15
C SER A 41 10.92 6.78 14.11
N ALA A 42 11.96 7.21 14.82
CA ALA A 42 12.43 8.60 14.82
C ALA A 42 12.63 9.15 13.39
N ARG A 43 13.15 8.32 12.48
CA ARG A 43 13.34 8.68 11.07
C ARG A 43 12.03 8.95 10.32
N HIS A 44 10.91 8.32 10.70
CA HIS A 44 9.60 8.65 10.14
C HIS A 44 9.15 10.05 10.58
N PHE A 45 9.31 10.38 11.86
CA PHE A 45 9.02 11.73 12.36
C PHE A 45 9.93 12.78 11.71
N GLU A 46 11.23 12.51 11.58
CA GLU A 46 12.17 13.38 10.87
C GLU A 46 11.73 13.63 9.43
N ALA A 47 11.35 12.58 8.69
CA ALA A 47 10.90 12.70 7.31
C ALA A 47 9.58 13.47 7.17
N ALA A 48 8.61 13.22 8.07
CA ALA A 48 7.36 13.95 8.15
C ALA A 48 7.60 15.45 8.45
N ASN A 49 8.41 15.75 9.47
CA ASN A 49 8.74 17.11 9.88
C ASN A 49 9.55 17.86 8.82
N ALA A 50 10.51 17.19 8.15
CA ALA A 50 11.25 17.78 7.04
C ALA A 50 10.33 18.16 5.88
N ARG A 51 9.26 17.38 5.64
CA ARG A 51 8.23 17.72 4.65
C ARG A 51 7.39 18.91 5.10
N LEU A 52 6.85 18.88 6.32
CA LEU A 52 6.06 19.99 6.89
C LEU A 52 6.85 21.30 6.84
N ALA A 53 8.11 21.30 7.26
CA ALA A 53 8.99 22.46 7.22
C ALA A 53 9.22 22.98 5.79
N ARG A 54 9.30 22.10 4.78
CA ARG A 54 9.44 22.51 3.37
C ARG A 54 8.17 23.21 2.87
N VAL A 55 7.00 22.70 3.22
CA VAL A 55 5.72 23.33 2.88
C VAL A 55 5.60 24.68 3.58
N GLU A 56 5.95 24.75 4.87
CA GLU A 56 5.95 26.01 5.63
C GLU A 56 6.85 27.07 5.01
N ARG A 57 8.10 26.72 4.63
CA ARG A 57 9.00 27.65 3.92
C ARG A 57 8.38 28.19 2.64
N ARG A 58 7.68 27.35 1.87
CA ARG A 58 7.00 27.77 0.64
C ARG A 58 5.83 28.72 0.92
N ILE A 59 5.04 28.46 1.96
CA ILE A 59 3.95 29.34 2.39
C ILE A 59 4.53 30.71 2.80
N ARG A 60 5.57 30.73 3.64
CA ARG A 60 6.23 31.97 4.09
C ARG A 60 6.82 32.76 2.93
N ALA A 61 7.48 32.10 1.98
CA ALA A 61 8.01 32.74 0.79
C ALA A 61 6.90 33.38 -0.07
N ARG A 62 5.79 32.68 -0.30
CA ARG A 62 4.65 33.22 -1.04
C ARG A 62 3.98 34.37 -0.29
N PHE A 63 3.81 34.24 1.02
CA PHE A 63 3.23 35.30 1.85
C PHE A 63 4.13 36.55 1.89
N ALA A 64 5.45 36.38 1.94
CA ALA A 64 6.38 37.51 1.82
C ALA A 64 6.25 38.25 0.48
N GLY A 65 5.81 37.57 -0.57
CA GLY A 65 5.47 38.19 -1.86
C GLY A 65 4.27 39.15 -1.81
N LEU A 66 3.50 39.18 -0.71
CA LEU A 66 2.42 40.13 -0.45
C LEU A 66 2.88 41.43 0.24
N ARG A 67 4.19 41.64 0.49
CA ARG A 67 4.69 42.83 1.20
C ARG A 67 4.25 44.17 0.56
N ASP A 68 4.24 44.24 -0.77
CA ASP A 68 3.87 45.45 -1.53
C ASP A 68 2.44 45.37 -2.10
N TRP A 69 1.52 44.71 -1.39
CA TRP A 69 0.14 44.50 -1.85
C TRP A 69 -0.61 45.82 -2.10
N ASP A 70 -0.28 46.86 -1.35
CA ASP A 70 -0.84 48.21 -1.42
C ASP A 70 -0.57 48.90 -2.76
N ARG A 71 0.51 48.51 -3.44
CA ARG A 71 0.94 49.05 -4.75
C ARG A 71 0.41 48.25 -5.94
N ARG A 72 -0.34 47.18 -5.71
CA ARG A 72 -0.82 46.26 -6.76
C ARG A 72 -2.32 46.41 -6.99
N ALA A 73 -2.75 46.08 -8.21
CA ALA A 73 -4.16 46.02 -8.55
C ALA A 73 -4.90 45.06 -7.58
N PRO A 74 -6.06 45.45 -7.01
CA PRO A 74 -6.80 44.64 -6.03
C PRO A 74 -7.05 43.19 -6.45
N GLN A 75 -7.39 42.96 -7.73
CA GLN A 75 -7.59 41.62 -8.28
C GLN A 75 -6.33 40.76 -8.22
N ARG A 76 -5.16 41.35 -8.49
CA ARG A 76 -3.88 40.65 -8.39
C ARG A 76 -3.58 40.24 -6.95
N VAL A 77 -3.85 41.13 -5.99
CA VAL A 77 -3.71 40.85 -4.56
C VAL A 77 -4.62 39.68 -4.14
N LEU A 78 -5.88 39.65 -4.61
CA LEU A 78 -6.80 38.55 -4.32
C LEU A 78 -6.30 37.20 -4.86
N ILE A 79 -5.73 37.18 -6.07
CA ILE A 79 -5.12 35.96 -6.65
C ILE A 79 -3.93 35.51 -5.80
N ASP A 80 -3.03 36.42 -5.43
CA ASP A 80 -1.85 36.09 -4.63
C ASP A 80 -2.26 35.58 -3.23
N ILE A 81 -3.28 36.18 -2.60
CA ILE A 81 -3.88 35.69 -1.34
C ILE A 81 -4.43 34.26 -1.52
N ALA A 82 -5.22 34.02 -2.55
CA ALA A 82 -5.83 32.70 -2.80
C ALA A 82 -4.77 31.60 -2.99
N LEU A 83 -3.65 31.93 -3.63
CA LEU A 83 -2.52 31.01 -3.78
C LEU A 83 -1.87 30.67 -2.43
N VAL A 84 -1.71 31.65 -1.53
CA VAL A 84 -1.19 31.39 -0.17
C VAL A 84 -2.18 30.56 0.64
N GLU A 85 -3.48 30.87 0.56
CA GLU A 85 -4.55 30.09 1.22
C GLU A 85 -4.55 28.63 0.75
N ARG A 86 -4.35 28.39 -0.54
CA ARG A 86 -4.25 27.02 -1.10
C ARG A 86 -3.05 26.25 -0.55
N GLU A 87 -1.89 26.90 -0.40
CA GLU A 87 -0.71 26.25 0.21
C GLU A 87 -0.90 26.03 1.71
N LEU A 88 -1.60 26.92 2.41
CA LEU A 88 -1.96 26.73 3.81
C LEU A 88 -2.92 25.53 3.99
N ASP A 89 -3.89 25.35 3.09
CA ASP A 89 -4.78 24.18 3.09
C ASP A 89 -4.00 22.87 2.85
N ARG A 90 -3.03 22.88 1.93
CA ARG A 90 -2.09 21.76 1.74
C ARG A 90 -1.36 21.37 3.02
N ALA A 91 -0.79 22.35 3.72
CA ALA A 91 -0.09 22.10 4.98
C ALA A 91 -1.02 21.49 6.03
N ARG A 92 -2.26 21.99 6.15
CA ARG A 92 -3.26 21.47 7.10
C ARG A 92 -3.61 20.02 6.83
N ARG A 93 -3.86 19.67 5.56
CA ARG A 93 -4.18 18.28 5.17
C ARG A 93 -3.02 17.33 5.41
N LEU A 94 -1.80 17.76 5.07
CA LEU A 94 -0.60 16.96 5.29
C LEU A 94 -0.33 16.75 6.78
N PHE A 95 -0.44 17.82 7.58
CA PHE A 95 -0.30 17.76 9.03
C PHE A 95 -1.37 16.85 9.65
N GLY A 96 -2.64 17.03 9.28
CA GLY A 96 -3.75 16.21 9.76
C GLY A 96 -3.53 14.72 9.46
N MET A 97 -3.11 14.39 8.23
CA MET A 97 -2.78 13.01 7.87
C MET A 97 -1.67 12.42 8.75
N PHE A 98 -0.54 13.11 8.93
CA PHE A 98 0.53 12.58 9.79
C PHE A 98 0.10 12.48 11.25
N TYR A 99 -0.66 13.45 11.74
CA TYR A 99 -1.21 13.41 13.10
C TYR A 99 -2.12 12.19 13.27
N GLU A 100 -3.09 11.98 12.37
CA GLU A 100 -4.01 10.86 12.41
C GLU A 100 -3.29 9.51 12.35
N VAL A 101 -2.35 9.34 11.40
CA VAL A 101 -1.58 8.09 11.23
C VAL A 101 -0.75 7.78 12.48
N PHE A 102 -0.10 8.78 13.08
CA PHE A 102 0.81 8.58 14.21
C PHE A 102 0.07 8.48 15.55
N ALA A 103 -0.99 9.26 15.76
CA ALA A 103 -1.78 9.23 17.00
C ALA A 103 -2.49 7.88 17.20
N GLN A 104 -2.87 7.19 16.12
CA GLN A 104 -3.48 5.86 16.22
C GLN A 104 -2.61 4.82 16.94
N ARG A 105 -1.29 5.04 17.02
CA ARG A 105 -0.40 4.13 17.77
C ARG A 105 -0.65 4.14 19.27
N GLY A 106 -1.29 5.18 19.80
CA GLY A 106 -1.69 5.31 21.20
C GLY A 106 -3.09 4.76 21.51
N THR A 107 -3.73 4.10 20.55
CA THR A 107 -5.07 3.52 20.68
C THR A 107 -5.01 2.01 20.81
N SER A 108 -6.17 1.35 21.00
CA SER A 108 -6.27 -0.11 20.98
C SER A 108 -5.80 -0.75 19.67
N TYR A 109 -5.70 0.02 18.58
CA TYR A 109 -5.22 -0.45 17.28
C TYR A 109 -3.70 -0.45 17.15
N GLY A 110 -2.96 0.19 18.07
CA GLY A 110 -1.50 0.31 18.02
C GLY A 110 -0.76 -1.02 17.78
N PRO A 111 -1.06 -2.10 18.54
CA PRO A 111 -0.43 -3.41 18.35
C PRO A 111 -0.69 -3.99 16.96
N ALA A 112 -1.94 -3.96 16.50
CA ALA A 112 -2.33 -4.50 15.19
C ALA A 112 -1.66 -3.72 14.04
N LEU A 113 -1.63 -2.38 14.12
CA LEU A 113 -0.95 -1.54 13.13
C LEU A 113 0.56 -1.81 13.09
N ALA A 114 1.20 -1.97 14.25
CA ALA A 114 2.62 -2.29 14.32
C ALA A 114 2.93 -3.69 13.75
N ALA A 115 2.03 -4.66 13.95
CA ALA A 115 2.13 -5.98 13.32
C ALA A 115 2.09 -5.90 11.78
N HIS A 116 1.18 -5.09 11.23
CA HIS A 116 1.14 -4.83 9.78
C HIS A 116 2.41 -4.12 9.27
N ASP A 117 2.95 -3.16 10.02
CA ASP A 117 4.22 -2.52 9.65
C ASP A 117 5.37 -3.52 9.60
N ALA A 118 5.40 -4.49 10.54
CA ALA A 118 6.43 -5.54 10.58
C ALA A 118 6.34 -6.47 9.36
N ILE A 119 5.13 -6.86 8.96
CA ILE A 119 4.89 -7.63 7.73
C ILE A 119 5.37 -6.84 6.50
N ALA A 120 4.99 -5.56 6.41
CA ALA A 120 5.37 -4.71 5.28
C ALA A 120 6.89 -4.49 5.23
N GLU A 121 7.55 -4.29 6.37
CA GLU A 121 9.01 -4.20 6.48
C GLU A 121 9.70 -5.47 5.99
N ASP A 122 9.26 -6.64 6.45
CA ASP A 122 9.83 -7.93 6.06
C ASP A 122 9.73 -8.18 4.55
N CYS A 123 8.66 -7.74 3.89
CA CYS A 123 8.55 -7.82 2.42
C CYS A 123 9.66 -7.03 1.71
N TYR A 124 10.04 -5.86 2.21
CA TYR A 124 11.17 -5.10 1.68
C TYR A 124 12.51 -5.76 2.03
N GLN A 125 12.63 -6.35 3.23
CA GLN A 125 13.86 -7.04 3.65
C GLN A 125 14.12 -8.29 2.82
N ALA A 126 13.10 -9.07 2.49
CA ALA A 126 13.21 -10.24 1.61
C ALA A 126 13.83 -9.86 0.26
N ILE A 127 13.38 -8.75 -0.32
CA ILE A 127 13.93 -8.21 -1.57
C ILE A 127 15.37 -7.74 -1.38
N ARG A 128 15.70 -7.04 -0.29
CA ARG A 128 17.07 -6.62 -0.01
C ARG A 128 18.01 -7.81 0.19
N GLN A 129 17.56 -8.89 0.82
CA GLN A 129 18.36 -10.10 0.98
C GLN A 129 18.62 -10.77 -0.38
N ALA A 130 17.61 -10.88 -1.22
CA ALA A 130 17.73 -11.47 -2.55
C ALA A 130 18.47 -10.57 -3.57
N ALA A 131 18.39 -9.25 -3.40
CA ALA A 131 18.95 -8.22 -4.28
C ALA A 131 19.42 -6.97 -3.50
N PRO A 132 20.59 -7.01 -2.82
CA PRO A 132 21.02 -5.98 -1.86
C PRO A 132 21.12 -4.55 -2.39
N ARG A 133 21.33 -4.38 -3.71
CA ARG A 133 21.53 -3.07 -4.36
C ARG A 133 20.32 -2.62 -5.18
N ILE A 134 19.18 -3.30 -5.07
CA ILE A 134 18.01 -3.01 -5.92
C ILE A 134 17.28 -1.73 -5.51
N PHE A 135 17.33 -1.38 -4.23
CA PHE A 135 16.76 -0.15 -3.72
C PHE A 135 17.85 0.90 -3.48
N ASP A 136 17.58 2.12 -3.92
CA ASP A 136 18.46 3.26 -3.67
C ASP A 136 18.38 3.69 -2.19
N GLY A 137 19.39 3.29 -1.43
CA GLY A 137 19.58 3.69 -0.03
C GLY A 137 18.57 3.09 0.97
N PRO A 138 18.65 3.53 2.24
CA PRO A 138 17.75 3.05 3.30
C PRO A 138 16.36 3.65 3.12
N LEU A 139 15.44 2.85 2.58
CA LEU A 139 14.03 3.21 2.49
C LEU A 139 13.37 3.10 3.87
N LEU A 140 12.58 4.10 4.23
CA LEU A 140 11.68 3.98 5.39
C LEU A 140 10.60 2.94 5.07
N LYS A 141 10.31 2.05 6.02
CA LYS A 141 9.26 1.06 5.85
C LYS A 141 7.88 1.72 5.65
N PRO A 142 6.90 1.00 5.06
CA PRO A 142 5.52 1.43 5.07
C PRO A 142 4.98 1.61 6.50
N VAL A 143 4.07 2.57 6.68
CA VAL A 143 3.35 2.79 7.94
C VAL A 143 1.85 2.58 7.72
N CYS A 144 1.27 1.68 8.48
CA CYS A 144 -0.14 1.34 8.41
C CYS A 144 -0.99 2.27 9.28
N TYR A 145 -2.24 2.49 8.87
CA TYR A 145 -3.23 3.23 9.66
C TYR A 145 -4.65 2.78 9.31
N MET A 146 -5.56 2.97 10.26
CA MET A 146 -6.98 2.69 10.10
C MET A 146 -7.70 3.89 9.46
N GLU A 147 -8.62 3.63 8.54
CA GLU A 147 -9.52 4.65 7.99
C GLU A 147 -10.80 3.98 7.47
N HIS A 148 -11.88 4.76 7.34
CA HIS A 148 -13.09 4.27 6.71
C HIS A 148 -12.86 3.82 5.25
N GLY A 149 -13.60 2.82 4.80
CA GLY A 149 -13.61 2.35 3.42
C GLY A 149 -13.67 0.84 3.32
N TYR A 150 -14.00 0.33 2.13
CA TYR A 150 -14.35 -1.08 1.94
C TYR A 150 -13.14 -2.03 1.82
N SER A 151 -12.07 -1.57 1.17
CA SER A 151 -10.84 -2.35 0.95
C SER A 151 -9.64 -1.61 1.52
N PRO A 152 -8.54 -2.30 1.82
CA PRO A 152 -7.24 -1.65 1.98
C PRO A 152 -6.89 -0.76 0.78
N ALA A 153 -6.02 0.22 0.99
CA ALA A 153 -5.42 0.97 -0.11
C ALA A 153 -4.08 1.55 0.31
N THR A 154 -3.12 1.57 -0.61
CA THR A 154 -1.83 2.18 -0.34
C THR A 154 -1.63 3.58 -0.95
N MET A 155 -0.89 4.42 -0.23
CA MET A 155 -0.32 5.68 -0.72
C MET A 155 1.19 5.53 -0.85
N ARG A 156 1.66 5.54 -2.09
CA ARG A 156 3.07 5.29 -2.45
C ARG A 156 3.96 6.49 -2.13
N ARG A 157 5.24 6.22 -1.83
CA ARG A 157 6.26 7.25 -1.67
C ARG A 157 6.37 8.09 -2.94
N GLY A 158 6.53 9.40 -2.80
CA GLY A 158 6.79 10.29 -3.93
C GLY A 158 5.61 10.52 -4.88
N VAL A 159 4.49 9.79 -4.73
CA VAL A 159 3.29 9.97 -5.56
C VAL A 159 2.44 11.10 -5.01
N GLN A 160 2.02 11.99 -5.90
CA GLN A 160 1.12 13.11 -5.58
C GLN A 160 -0.27 12.60 -5.20
N LEU A 161 -0.76 12.99 -4.02
CA LEU A 161 -2.10 12.63 -3.56
C LEU A 161 -3.09 13.74 -3.86
N SER A 162 -4.17 13.42 -4.59
CA SER A 162 -5.27 14.36 -4.86
C SER A 162 -5.91 14.89 -3.57
N ARG A 163 -6.06 14.02 -2.55
CA ARG A 163 -6.52 14.40 -1.20
C ARG A 163 -5.59 15.37 -0.46
N LEU A 164 -4.31 15.42 -0.84
CA LEU A 164 -3.32 16.37 -0.31
C LEU A 164 -2.97 17.46 -1.35
N LEU A 165 -3.85 17.70 -2.33
CA LEU A 165 -3.67 18.68 -3.41
C LEU A 165 -2.31 18.56 -4.14
N GLY A 166 -1.79 17.34 -4.27
CA GLY A 166 -0.56 17.05 -5.02
C GLY A 166 0.72 17.02 -4.19
N GLU A 167 0.63 16.99 -2.86
CA GLU A 167 1.80 16.73 -2.01
C GLU A 167 2.25 15.25 -2.11
N GLN A 168 3.55 15.04 -1.97
CA GLN A 168 4.18 13.71 -2.04
C GLN A 168 4.40 13.14 -0.64
N ASN A 169 4.13 11.85 -0.46
CA ASN A 169 4.40 11.17 0.80
C ASN A 169 5.90 10.85 0.97
N PRO A 170 6.49 11.14 2.13
CA PRO A 170 7.90 10.87 2.40
C PRO A 170 8.20 9.37 2.58
N PHE A 171 7.19 8.56 2.91
CA PHE A 171 7.24 7.11 3.04
C PHE A 171 5.87 6.51 2.67
N PRO A 172 5.79 5.22 2.32
CA PRO A 172 4.53 4.60 1.96
C PRO A 172 3.57 4.55 3.17
N LEU A 173 2.29 4.76 2.91
CA LEU A 173 1.23 4.55 3.90
C LEU A 173 0.30 3.45 3.41
N ILE A 174 -0.09 2.52 4.29
CA ILE A 174 -1.08 1.50 3.94
C ILE A 174 -2.31 1.69 4.82
N ARG A 175 -3.45 1.95 4.17
CA ARG A 175 -4.74 2.10 4.83
C ARG A 175 -5.36 0.73 5.06
N ILE A 176 -5.81 0.48 6.28
CA ILE A 176 -6.53 -0.72 6.71
C ILE A 176 -7.97 -0.33 7.10
N PRO A 177 -8.99 -1.01 6.56
CA PRO A 177 -10.38 -0.81 6.99
C PRO A 177 -10.59 -1.17 8.47
N TRP A 178 -11.46 -0.43 9.16
CA TRP A 178 -11.76 -0.62 10.60
C TRP A 178 -12.15 -2.04 11.00
N ASP A 179 -12.79 -2.80 10.10
CA ASP A 179 -13.24 -4.18 10.29
C ASP A 179 -12.19 -5.23 9.86
N ARG A 180 -10.99 -4.79 9.46
CA ARG A 180 -9.95 -5.64 8.86
C ARG A 180 -8.57 -5.41 9.49
N ASP A 181 -8.54 -5.05 10.76
CA ASP A 181 -7.32 -4.85 11.56
C ASP A 181 -6.54 -6.14 11.86
N GLN A 182 -6.94 -7.26 11.25
CA GLN A 182 -6.42 -8.59 11.53
C GLN A 182 -5.28 -8.96 10.58
N PRO A 183 -4.04 -9.18 11.09
CA PRO A 183 -2.83 -9.27 10.27
C PRO A 183 -2.68 -10.55 9.44
N TRP A 184 -3.62 -11.50 9.53
CA TRP A 184 -3.61 -12.74 8.74
C TRP A 184 -4.24 -12.61 7.35
N GLN A 185 -4.77 -11.43 6.99
CA GLN A 185 -5.35 -11.24 5.67
C GLN A 185 -4.25 -11.17 4.62
N SER A 186 -4.04 -12.26 3.87
CA SER A 186 -3.00 -12.34 2.83
C SER A 186 -3.19 -11.32 1.71
N VAL A 187 -4.39 -10.75 1.55
CA VAL A 187 -4.67 -9.57 0.71
C VAL A 187 -3.82 -8.36 1.11
N PHE A 188 -3.36 -8.24 2.35
CA PHE A 188 -2.46 -7.16 2.75
C PHE A 188 -1.14 -7.17 1.95
N LEU A 189 -0.63 -8.35 1.58
CA LEU A 189 0.58 -8.47 0.77
C LEU A 189 0.41 -7.81 -0.62
N HIS A 190 -0.82 -7.77 -1.15
CA HIS A 190 -1.14 -7.06 -2.39
C HIS A 190 -0.91 -5.55 -2.25
N GLU A 191 -1.30 -4.95 -1.13
CA GLU A 191 -1.08 -3.51 -0.88
C GLU A 191 0.41 -3.18 -0.72
N VAL A 192 1.15 -4.07 -0.05
CA VAL A 192 2.62 -3.95 0.06
C VAL A 192 3.24 -4.04 -1.33
N ALA A 193 2.77 -4.94 -2.18
CA ALA A 193 3.26 -5.10 -3.55
C ALA A 193 3.08 -3.85 -4.41
N HIS A 194 1.99 -3.09 -4.26
CA HIS A 194 1.85 -1.79 -4.93
C HIS A 194 2.94 -0.78 -4.53
N ASN A 195 3.37 -0.78 -3.26
CA ASN A 195 4.47 0.06 -2.81
C ASN A 195 5.81 -0.41 -3.36
N LEU A 196 6.04 -1.71 -3.34
CA LEU A 196 7.23 -2.32 -3.94
C LEU A 196 7.34 -1.97 -5.42
N GLN A 197 6.26 -2.07 -6.20
CA GLN A 197 6.27 -1.69 -7.62
C GLN A 197 6.76 -0.26 -7.85
N ALA A 198 6.36 0.65 -6.98
CA ALA A 198 6.69 2.06 -7.08
C ALA A 198 8.14 2.32 -6.65
N ASP A 199 8.57 1.75 -5.53
CA ASP A 199 9.93 1.91 -5.00
C ASP A 199 10.98 1.17 -5.86
N LEU A 200 10.59 0.12 -6.60
CA LEU A 200 11.41 -0.55 -7.62
C LEU A 200 11.46 0.24 -8.96
N GLY A 201 10.66 1.30 -9.11
CA GLY A 201 10.67 2.13 -10.32
C GLY A 201 10.16 1.46 -11.61
N ILE A 202 9.51 0.29 -11.51
CA ILE A 202 9.14 -0.55 -12.67
C ILE A 202 7.74 -0.29 -13.22
N TRP A 203 6.99 0.68 -12.68
CA TRP A 203 5.61 0.92 -13.08
C TRP A 203 5.50 1.17 -14.61
N GLN A 204 6.13 2.22 -15.13
CA GLN A 204 5.98 2.54 -16.56
C GLN A 204 6.62 1.49 -17.47
N GLU A 205 7.74 0.91 -17.03
CA GLU A 205 8.43 -0.17 -17.75
C GLU A 205 7.50 -1.39 -17.92
N ASN A 206 6.88 -1.89 -16.84
CA ASN A 206 5.96 -3.01 -16.91
C ASN A 206 4.74 -2.73 -17.78
N ARG A 207 4.17 -1.51 -17.70
CA ARG A 207 3.03 -1.15 -18.55
C ARG A 207 3.39 -1.23 -20.02
N GLN A 208 4.53 -0.67 -20.41
CA GLN A 208 4.97 -0.65 -21.81
C GLN A 208 5.30 -2.07 -22.30
N ALA A 209 5.91 -2.89 -21.46
CA ALA A 209 6.23 -4.28 -21.79
C ALA A 209 4.96 -5.11 -22.05
N VAL A 210 3.95 -5.01 -21.17
CA VAL A 210 2.65 -5.68 -21.35
C VAL A 210 1.94 -5.21 -22.63
N LEU A 211 1.94 -3.91 -22.89
CA LEU A 211 1.36 -3.34 -24.12
C LEU A 211 2.03 -3.92 -25.37
N LYS A 212 3.37 -3.92 -25.40
CA LYS A 212 4.16 -4.45 -26.52
C LYS A 212 3.90 -5.94 -26.74
N ARG A 213 3.90 -6.75 -25.67
CA ARG A 213 3.66 -8.19 -25.77
C ARG A 213 2.29 -8.50 -26.39
N ILE A 214 1.23 -7.89 -25.88
CA ILE A 214 -0.13 -8.16 -26.35
C ILE A 214 -0.35 -7.61 -27.77
N MET A 215 0.24 -6.46 -28.09
CA MET A 215 0.23 -5.97 -29.47
C MET A 215 0.94 -6.93 -30.42
N GLY A 216 2.06 -7.53 -30.00
CA GLY A 216 2.78 -8.52 -30.79
C GLY A 216 2.00 -9.82 -30.98
N SER A 217 1.37 -10.34 -29.92
CA SER A 217 0.74 -11.68 -29.94
C SER A 217 -0.73 -11.69 -30.36
N ALA A 218 -1.52 -10.70 -29.95
CA ALA A 218 -2.95 -10.62 -30.28
C ALA A 218 -3.26 -9.60 -31.37
N ARG A 219 -2.32 -8.71 -31.71
CA ARG A 219 -2.52 -7.63 -32.69
C ARG A 219 -3.79 -6.81 -32.44
N SER A 220 -4.16 -6.65 -31.16
CA SER A 220 -5.40 -6.02 -30.75
C SER A 220 -5.14 -4.83 -29.83
N PRO A 221 -5.28 -3.58 -30.34
CA PRO A 221 -5.17 -2.37 -29.52
C PRO A 221 -6.16 -2.35 -28.36
N PHE A 222 -7.35 -2.94 -28.55
CA PHE A 222 -8.37 -3.08 -27.53
C PHE A 222 -7.87 -3.91 -26.33
N LEU A 223 -7.37 -5.14 -26.59
CA LEU A 223 -6.87 -6.02 -25.54
C LEU A 223 -5.60 -5.46 -24.89
N ALA A 224 -4.68 -4.92 -25.69
CA ALA A 224 -3.49 -4.26 -25.17
C ALA A 224 -3.87 -3.10 -24.24
N GLY A 225 -4.82 -2.26 -24.63
CA GLY A 225 -5.32 -1.17 -23.80
C GLY A 225 -5.93 -1.66 -22.47
N ILE A 226 -6.65 -2.78 -22.47
CA ILE A 226 -7.22 -3.39 -21.26
C ILE A 226 -6.12 -3.86 -20.30
N TYR A 227 -5.27 -4.78 -20.73
CA TYR A 227 -4.22 -5.32 -19.89
C TYR A 227 -3.17 -4.26 -19.49
N GLY A 228 -2.91 -3.29 -20.37
CA GLY A 228 -2.07 -2.13 -20.07
C GLY A 228 -2.67 -1.23 -18.97
N ARG A 229 -3.99 -1.19 -18.77
CA ARG A 229 -4.60 -0.55 -17.59
C ARG A 229 -4.48 -1.45 -16.36
N TRP A 230 -4.64 -2.75 -16.54
CA TRP A 230 -4.63 -3.75 -15.47
C TRP A 230 -3.25 -4.07 -14.88
N HIS A 231 -2.16 -3.74 -15.58
CA HIS A 231 -0.80 -4.18 -15.23
C HIS A 231 -0.39 -3.99 -13.77
N LYS A 232 -0.87 -2.94 -13.07
CA LYS A 232 -0.52 -2.73 -11.65
C LYS A 232 -1.17 -3.72 -10.73
N GLU A 233 -2.44 -4.02 -10.97
CA GLU A 233 -3.22 -4.96 -10.16
C GLU A 233 -2.70 -6.37 -10.39
N ILE A 234 -2.42 -6.70 -11.65
CA ILE A 234 -1.78 -7.98 -12.00
C ILE A 234 -0.39 -8.07 -11.35
N PHE A 235 0.44 -7.01 -11.43
CA PHE A 235 1.72 -7.00 -10.74
C PHE A 235 1.57 -7.26 -9.24
N ALA A 236 0.66 -6.55 -8.57
CA ALA A 236 0.48 -6.66 -7.14
C ALA A 236 -0.03 -8.05 -6.72
N ASP A 237 -0.88 -8.67 -7.52
CA ASP A 237 -1.30 -10.07 -7.35
C ASP A 237 -0.14 -11.06 -7.45
N LEU A 238 0.66 -10.97 -8.51
CA LEU A 238 1.77 -11.88 -8.75
C LEU A 238 2.86 -11.72 -7.68
N ALA A 239 3.17 -10.48 -7.30
CA ALA A 239 4.11 -10.20 -6.22
C ALA A 239 3.57 -10.65 -4.86
N ALA A 240 2.27 -10.54 -4.58
CA ALA A 240 1.70 -11.08 -3.34
C ALA A 240 1.87 -12.60 -3.24
N ILE A 241 1.71 -13.34 -4.35
CA ILE A 241 2.02 -14.78 -4.41
C ILE A 241 3.51 -15.04 -4.15
N LEU A 242 4.42 -14.21 -4.68
CA LEU A 242 5.85 -14.35 -4.39
C LEU A 242 6.21 -13.98 -2.94
N LEU A 243 5.39 -13.18 -2.26
CA LEU A 243 5.62 -12.81 -0.86
C LEU A 243 5.02 -13.81 0.14
N GLY A 244 3.92 -14.48 -0.21
CA GLY A 244 3.15 -15.31 0.72
C GLY A 244 2.72 -16.68 0.19
N GLY A 245 3.07 -17.05 -1.03
CA GLY A 245 2.77 -18.36 -1.61
C GLY A 245 1.30 -18.58 -1.98
N PRO A 246 0.90 -19.86 -2.13
CA PRO A 246 -0.47 -20.26 -2.46
C PRO A 246 -1.56 -19.66 -1.54
N ALA A 247 -1.30 -19.44 -0.25
CA ALA A 247 -2.24 -18.79 0.66
C ALA A 247 -2.61 -17.36 0.24
N ALA A 248 -1.70 -16.64 -0.43
CA ALA A 248 -2.01 -15.31 -0.98
C ALA A 248 -3.01 -15.38 -2.14
N ALA A 249 -2.94 -16.43 -2.96
CA ALA A 249 -3.90 -16.65 -4.03
C ALA A 249 -5.29 -17.00 -3.48
N TRP A 250 -5.37 -17.86 -2.45
CA TRP A 250 -6.62 -18.23 -1.80
C TRP A 250 -7.27 -17.05 -1.06
N GLY A 251 -6.52 -16.28 -0.28
CA GLY A 251 -7.09 -15.10 0.37
C GLY A 251 -7.58 -14.03 -0.62
N MET A 252 -6.95 -13.91 -1.80
CA MET A 252 -7.47 -13.08 -2.88
C MET A 252 -8.77 -13.66 -3.48
N ALA A 253 -8.87 -14.98 -3.62
CA ALA A 253 -10.09 -15.65 -4.06
C ALA A 253 -11.26 -15.40 -3.09
N ASP A 254 -11.02 -15.56 -1.78
CA ASP A 254 -12.01 -15.27 -0.74
C ASP A 254 -12.49 -13.81 -0.81
N PHE A 255 -11.55 -12.87 -0.96
CA PHE A 255 -11.86 -11.46 -1.07
C PHE A 255 -12.69 -11.11 -2.33
N LEU A 256 -12.45 -11.82 -3.43
CA LEU A 256 -13.12 -11.58 -4.71
C LEU A 256 -14.43 -12.37 -4.86
N ALA A 257 -14.70 -13.32 -3.97
CA ALA A 257 -15.89 -14.15 -3.98
C ALA A 257 -17.14 -13.32 -3.66
N HIS A 258 -17.85 -12.93 -4.71
CA HIS A 258 -19.11 -12.18 -4.66
C HIS A 258 -20.16 -12.80 -5.59
N PRO A 259 -21.43 -12.40 -5.52
CA PRO A 259 -22.44 -12.85 -6.49
C PRO A 259 -22.00 -12.60 -7.93
N GLN A 260 -22.38 -13.51 -8.83
CA GLN A 260 -21.95 -13.54 -10.22
C GLN A 260 -22.02 -12.19 -10.96
N PRO A 261 -23.09 -11.37 -10.82
CA PRO A 261 -23.15 -10.06 -11.48
C PRO A 261 -22.04 -9.10 -11.08
N ARG A 262 -21.46 -9.24 -9.88
CA ARG A 262 -20.31 -8.44 -9.43
C ARG A 262 -18.99 -9.06 -9.90
N THR A 263 -18.82 -10.37 -9.77
CA THR A 263 -17.57 -11.07 -10.11
C THR A 263 -17.27 -11.09 -11.61
N MET A 264 -18.32 -11.23 -12.44
CA MET A 264 -18.20 -11.42 -13.87
C MET A 264 -18.61 -10.20 -14.70
N THR A 265 -18.44 -8.99 -14.14
CA THR A 265 -18.71 -7.73 -14.86
C THR A 265 -17.42 -6.97 -15.13
N TYR A 266 -17.17 -6.68 -16.41
CA TYR A 266 -16.12 -5.77 -16.82
C TYR A 266 -16.53 -4.32 -16.61
N ARG A 267 -15.61 -3.51 -16.08
CA ARG A 267 -15.78 -2.07 -15.94
C ARG A 267 -14.93 -1.35 -16.98
N PRO A 268 -15.51 -0.76 -18.03
CA PRO A 268 -14.77 -0.01 -19.04
C PRO A 268 -13.89 1.08 -18.42
N GLY A 269 -12.63 1.16 -18.87
CA GLY A 269 -11.65 2.11 -18.34
C GLY A 269 -11.10 1.79 -16.95
N GLY A 270 -11.64 0.77 -16.26
CA GLY A 270 -11.19 0.37 -14.92
C GLY A 270 -9.75 -0.17 -14.91
N ALA A 271 -9.07 0.03 -13.78
CA ALA A 271 -7.72 -0.45 -13.55
C ALA A 271 -7.67 -1.91 -13.08
N HIS A 272 -8.79 -2.52 -12.67
CA HIS A 272 -8.82 -3.89 -12.15
C HIS A 272 -9.25 -4.89 -13.23
N PRO A 273 -8.55 -6.04 -13.33
CA PRO A 273 -9.11 -7.24 -13.94
C PRO A 273 -10.50 -7.54 -13.40
N THR A 274 -11.33 -8.22 -14.21
CA THR A 274 -12.55 -8.80 -13.64
C THR A 274 -12.14 -9.80 -12.57
N ALA A 275 -12.88 -9.85 -11.45
CA ALA A 275 -12.61 -10.81 -10.38
C ALA A 275 -12.53 -12.25 -10.92
N TYR A 276 -13.38 -12.57 -11.91
CA TYR A 276 -13.33 -13.86 -12.60
C TYR A 276 -11.97 -14.14 -13.25
N LEU A 277 -11.48 -13.28 -14.15
CA LEU A 277 -10.22 -13.49 -14.86
C LEU A 277 -8.98 -13.31 -13.96
N ARG A 278 -9.13 -12.57 -12.86
CA ARG A 278 -8.08 -12.38 -11.85
C ARG A 278 -7.63 -13.72 -11.27
N ILE A 279 -8.56 -14.62 -10.94
CA ILE A 279 -8.21 -15.95 -10.41
C ILE A 279 -7.45 -16.82 -11.43
N TYR A 280 -7.71 -16.66 -12.72
CA TYR A 280 -6.95 -17.35 -13.75
C TYR A 280 -5.50 -16.85 -13.83
N LEU A 281 -5.26 -15.54 -13.61
CA LEU A 281 -3.90 -14.99 -13.48
C LEU A 281 -3.17 -15.58 -12.27
N LEU A 282 -3.86 -15.69 -11.12
CA LEU A 282 -3.28 -16.29 -9.90
C LEU A 282 -2.94 -17.77 -10.11
N ALA A 283 -3.86 -18.55 -10.68
CA ALA A 283 -3.66 -19.97 -10.95
C ALA A 283 -2.50 -20.22 -11.91
N GLU A 284 -2.37 -19.40 -12.96
CA GLU A 284 -1.23 -19.48 -13.89
C GLU A 284 0.10 -19.18 -13.19
N MET A 285 0.12 -18.20 -12.28
CA MET A 285 1.30 -17.92 -11.46
C MET A 285 1.68 -19.11 -10.58
N LEU A 286 0.72 -19.69 -9.87
CA LEU A 286 0.94 -20.87 -9.03
C LEU A 286 1.50 -22.04 -9.84
N ARG A 287 0.94 -22.30 -11.04
CA ARG A 287 1.43 -23.34 -11.94
C ARG A 287 2.90 -23.11 -12.33
N ARG A 288 3.28 -21.88 -12.66
CA ARG A 288 4.66 -21.53 -13.04
C ARG A 288 5.65 -21.62 -11.89
N LEU A 289 5.20 -21.45 -10.65
CA LEU A 289 5.99 -21.65 -9.44
C LEU A 289 6.10 -23.11 -8.99
N GLY A 290 5.46 -24.05 -9.70
CA GLY A 290 5.46 -25.47 -9.35
C GLY A 290 4.31 -25.90 -8.43
N PHE A 291 3.40 -25.00 -8.06
CA PHE A 291 2.21 -25.28 -7.24
C PHE A 291 1.00 -25.68 -8.09
N GLY A 292 1.20 -26.62 -9.02
CA GLY A 292 0.18 -27.03 -9.99
C GLY A 292 -1.09 -27.62 -9.35
N ALA A 293 -0.94 -28.32 -8.22
CA ALA A 293 -2.06 -28.86 -7.45
C ALA A 293 -2.93 -27.75 -6.84
N ASP A 294 -2.33 -26.75 -6.20
CA ASP A 294 -3.05 -25.59 -5.67
C ASP A 294 -3.73 -24.78 -6.79
N ALA A 295 -3.05 -24.59 -7.92
CA ALA A 295 -3.62 -23.91 -9.09
C ALA A 295 -4.88 -24.62 -9.60
N THR A 296 -4.83 -25.96 -9.69
CA THR A 296 -5.96 -26.77 -10.15
C THR A 296 -7.11 -26.76 -9.14
N LYS A 297 -6.81 -26.85 -7.83
CA LYS A 297 -7.82 -26.75 -6.77
C LYS A 297 -8.52 -25.38 -6.82
N LEU A 298 -7.75 -24.30 -6.96
CA LEU A 298 -8.25 -22.93 -7.04
C LEU A 298 -9.21 -22.75 -8.23
N LEU A 299 -8.79 -23.17 -9.44
CA LEU A 299 -9.62 -23.08 -10.62
C LEU A 299 -10.88 -23.93 -10.52
N ARG A 300 -10.79 -25.15 -9.97
CA ARG A 300 -11.94 -26.04 -9.79
C ARG A 300 -13.01 -25.39 -8.91
N VAL A 301 -12.61 -24.85 -7.75
CA VAL A 301 -13.55 -24.15 -6.86
C VAL A 301 -14.16 -22.95 -7.58
N TRP A 302 -13.33 -22.13 -8.23
CA TRP A 302 -13.79 -20.92 -8.90
C TRP A 302 -14.77 -21.18 -10.04
N GLN A 303 -14.52 -22.22 -10.84
CA GLN A 303 -15.40 -22.66 -11.93
C GLN A 303 -16.69 -23.29 -11.41
N GLY A 304 -16.68 -23.89 -10.21
CA GLY A 304 -17.89 -24.36 -9.54
C GLY A 304 -18.81 -23.23 -9.09
N LEU A 305 -18.26 -22.08 -8.71
CA LEU A 305 -19.01 -20.92 -8.23
C LEU A 305 -19.62 -20.06 -9.34
N TYR A 306 -18.99 -20.02 -10.52
CA TYR A 306 -19.31 -19.04 -11.57
C TYR A 306 -19.53 -19.68 -12.93
N ARG A 307 -20.67 -19.38 -13.55
CA ARG A 307 -21.07 -19.92 -14.84
C ARG A 307 -20.75 -18.94 -15.97
N THR A 308 -19.94 -19.36 -16.94
CA THR A 308 -19.57 -18.53 -18.11
C THR A 308 -20.60 -18.53 -19.22
N ASN A 309 -21.60 -19.40 -19.18
CA ASN A 309 -22.62 -19.51 -20.21
C ASN A 309 -23.86 -18.62 -19.96
N VAL A 310 -23.97 -17.97 -18.80
CA VAL A 310 -25.14 -17.15 -18.44
C VAL A 310 -24.71 -15.92 -17.65
N GLY A 311 -25.34 -14.76 -17.89
CA GLY A 311 -25.41 -13.67 -16.91
C GLY A 311 -24.10 -12.93 -16.60
N HIS A 312 -23.12 -12.89 -17.52
CA HIS A 312 -21.89 -12.11 -17.36
C HIS A 312 -21.80 -10.92 -18.32
N ARG A 313 -20.95 -9.94 -17.99
CA ARG A 313 -20.71 -8.73 -18.81
C ARG A 313 -19.22 -8.54 -19.15
N ILE A 314 -18.49 -9.64 -19.32
CA ILE A 314 -17.11 -9.64 -19.81
C ILE A 314 -17.13 -9.59 -21.35
N PRO A 315 -16.39 -8.67 -22.01
CA PRO A 315 -16.31 -8.61 -23.46
C PRO A 315 -15.86 -9.95 -24.07
N ALA A 316 -16.57 -10.41 -25.12
CA ALA A 316 -16.26 -11.70 -25.76
C ALA A 316 -14.81 -11.83 -26.24
N PRO A 317 -14.18 -10.82 -26.88
CA PRO A 317 -12.76 -10.92 -27.26
C PRO A 317 -11.82 -11.08 -26.07
N LEU A 318 -12.15 -10.48 -24.93
CA LEU A 318 -11.36 -10.59 -23.71
C LEU A 318 -11.50 -11.98 -23.08
N MET A 319 -12.72 -12.52 -23.01
CA MET A 319 -12.96 -13.87 -22.51
C MET A 319 -12.29 -14.93 -23.39
N ALA A 320 -12.50 -14.85 -24.71
CA ALA A 320 -11.96 -15.83 -25.66
C ALA A 320 -10.43 -15.82 -25.75
N SER A 321 -9.79 -14.68 -25.53
CA SER A 321 -8.32 -14.57 -25.55
C SER A 321 -7.65 -14.94 -24.23
N ALA A 322 -8.40 -15.03 -23.12
CA ALA A 322 -7.84 -15.22 -21.79
C ALA A 322 -6.94 -16.47 -21.66
N PRO A 323 -7.31 -17.67 -22.17
CA PRO A 323 -6.46 -18.86 -22.04
C PRO A 323 -5.07 -18.70 -22.66
N ARG A 324 -4.95 -17.88 -23.72
CA ARG A 324 -3.68 -17.61 -24.40
C ARG A 324 -2.94 -16.43 -23.78
N LEU A 325 -3.64 -15.33 -23.51
CA LEU A 325 -3.02 -14.08 -23.07
C LEU A 325 -2.66 -14.05 -21.59
N ILE A 326 -3.37 -14.79 -20.72
CA ILE A 326 -3.03 -14.85 -19.30
C ILE A 326 -1.61 -15.41 -19.07
N PRO A 327 -1.23 -16.56 -19.64
CA PRO A 327 0.15 -17.05 -19.58
C PRO A 327 1.18 -16.05 -20.08
N GLU A 328 0.90 -15.37 -21.19
CA GLU A 328 1.79 -14.35 -21.76
C GLU A 328 1.97 -13.14 -20.85
N VAL A 329 0.90 -12.68 -20.19
CA VAL A 329 0.93 -11.52 -19.28
C VAL A 329 1.63 -11.86 -17.97
N VAL A 330 1.37 -13.05 -17.41
CA VAL A 330 2.08 -13.53 -16.22
C VAL A 330 3.57 -13.68 -16.51
N ASP A 331 3.92 -14.27 -17.66
CA ASP A 331 5.30 -14.36 -18.14
C ASP A 331 5.97 -12.99 -18.19
N GLU A 332 5.35 -12.05 -18.90
CA GLU A 332 5.90 -10.70 -19.06
C GLU A 332 6.12 -10.01 -17.73
N ILE A 333 5.15 -10.05 -16.82
CA ILE A 333 5.26 -9.29 -15.57
C ILE A 333 6.23 -9.95 -14.58
N ALA A 334 6.21 -11.28 -14.45
CA ALA A 334 6.92 -11.97 -13.37
C ALA A 334 8.24 -12.62 -13.80
N PHE A 335 8.36 -13.10 -15.03
CA PHE A 335 9.46 -13.97 -15.48
C PHE A 335 10.41 -13.31 -16.48
N GLN A 336 9.99 -12.19 -17.09
CA GLN A 336 10.88 -11.42 -17.96
C GLN A 336 11.74 -10.44 -17.16
N THR A 337 12.97 -10.25 -17.61
CA THR A 337 13.91 -9.34 -16.96
C THR A 337 13.53 -7.88 -17.17
N ARG A 338 13.97 -7.02 -16.25
CA ARG A 338 13.72 -5.58 -16.29
C ARG A 338 14.99 -4.79 -16.02
N ARG A 339 15.13 -3.65 -16.68
CA ARG A 339 16.28 -2.77 -16.50
C ARG A 339 16.32 -2.23 -15.07
N ASN A 340 15.20 -1.75 -14.56
CA ASN A 340 15.13 -1.23 -13.19
C ASN A 340 15.21 -2.34 -12.12
N LEU A 341 15.15 -3.62 -12.53
CA LEU A 341 15.44 -4.75 -11.65
C LEU A 341 16.86 -5.31 -11.86
N ALA A 342 17.79 -4.48 -12.36
CA ALA A 342 19.17 -4.88 -12.66
C ALA A 342 19.27 -6.10 -13.59
N GLN A 343 18.43 -6.15 -14.63
CA GLN A 343 18.32 -7.25 -15.59
C GLN A 343 17.90 -8.60 -14.97
N ARG A 344 17.21 -8.57 -13.83
CA ARG A 344 16.57 -9.74 -13.21
C ARG A 344 15.07 -9.73 -13.43
N ALA A 345 14.45 -10.89 -13.33
CA ALA A 345 13.00 -11.03 -13.30
C ALA A 345 12.45 -10.75 -11.89
N LEU A 346 11.13 -10.56 -11.78
CA LEU A 346 10.48 -10.34 -10.48
C LEU A 346 10.66 -11.56 -9.56
N VAL A 347 10.51 -12.77 -10.11
CA VAL A 347 10.70 -14.03 -9.39
C VAL A 347 12.11 -14.20 -8.82
N ASP A 348 13.11 -13.56 -9.43
CA ASP A 348 14.49 -13.64 -8.96
C ASP A 348 14.71 -12.75 -7.73
N ILE A 349 14.00 -11.62 -7.63
CA ILE A 349 14.19 -10.62 -6.57
C ILE A 349 13.18 -10.79 -5.42
N ILE A 350 12.09 -11.52 -5.65
CA ILE A 350 11.15 -11.97 -4.62
C ILE A 350 11.08 -13.50 -4.70
N PRO A 351 12.10 -14.21 -4.18
CA PRO A 351 12.12 -15.67 -4.27
C PRO A 351 11.06 -16.29 -3.36
N PHE A 352 10.32 -17.27 -3.89
CA PHE A 352 9.43 -18.13 -3.13
C PHE A 352 9.55 -19.57 -3.65
N ARG A 353 9.83 -20.51 -2.77
CA ARG A 353 10.17 -21.91 -3.10
C ARG A 353 9.21 -22.90 -2.44
N PRO A 354 9.18 -24.17 -2.91
CA PRO A 354 8.42 -25.23 -2.25
C PRO A 354 8.77 -25.40 -0.76
N ASP A 355 10.02 -25.20 -0.37
CA ASP A 355 10.46 -25.28 1.02
C ASP A 355 9.84 -24.16 1.89
N ASP A 356 9.66 -22.96 1.34
CA ASP A 356 8.98 -21.87 2.03
C ASP A 356 7.51 -22.24 2.31
N GLU A 357 6.84 -22.82 1.32
CA GLU A 357 5.45 -23.29 1.46
C GLU A 357 5.33 -24.46 2.46
N ALA A 358 6.29 -25.39 2.44
CA ALA A 358 6.33 -26.48 3.42
C ALA A 358 6.51 -25.93 4.85
N ALA A 359 7.40 -24.96 5.04
CA ALA A 359 7.59 -24.28 6.32
C ALA A 359 6.34 -23.50 6.76
N ILE A 360 5.67 -22.81 5.84
CA ILE A 360 4.40 -22.10 6.11
C ILE A 360 3.33 -23.06 6.60
N ARG A 361 3.16 -24.22 5.96
CA ARG A 361 2.19 -25.24 6.36
C ARG A 361 2.54 -25.87 7.70
N ASP A 362 3.81 -26.10 7.97
CA ASP A 362 4.25 -26.56 9.29
C ASP A 362 3.97 -25.51 10.37
N GLY A 363 4.29 -24.24 10.08
CA GLY A 363 4.00 -23.11 10.95
C GLY A 363 2.52 -22.98 11.27
N ALA A 364 1.63 -23.24 10.31
CA ALA A 364 0.18 -23.26 10.55
C ALA A 364 -0.20 -24.32 11.61
N ARG A 365 0.38 -25.52 11.54
CA ARG A 365 0.17 -26.58 12.54
C ARG A 365 0.73 -26.17 13.91
N ARG A 366 1.90 -25.52 13.94
CA ARG A 366 2.52 -25.01 15.17
C ARG A 366 1.65 -23.92 15.82
N LEU A 367 1.09 -23.00 15.03
CA LEU A 367 0.17 -21.97 15.51
C LEU A 367 -1.07 -22.58 16.18
N VAL A 368 -1.70 -23.56 15.54
CA VAL A 368 -2.85 -24.29 16.12
C VAL A 368 -2.47 -24.96 17.45
N ALA A 369 -1.26 -25.51 17.54
CA ALA A 369 -0.72 -26.11 18.76
C ALA A 369 -0.22 -25.07 19.81
N GLY A 370 -0.33 -23.77 19.55
CA GLY A 370 0.16 -22.72 20.44
C GLY A 370 1.70 -22.64 20.55
N ARG A 371 2.43 -23.13 19.54
CA ARG A 371 3.90 -23.09 19.47
C ARG A 371 4.36 -21.99 18.50
N ASP A 372 5.59 -21.51 18.70
CA ASP A 372 6.21 -20.55 17.78
C ASP A 372 6.44 -21.21 16.41
N PRO A 373 5.90 -20.64 15.32
CA PRO A 373 6.11 -21.17 13.98
C PRO A 373 7.52 -20.91 13.42
N GLU A 374 8.32 -20.02 14.02
CA GLU A 374 9.67 -19.66 13.55
C GLU A 374 9.70 -19.15 12.09
N LEU A 375 8.65 -18.43 11.70
CA LEU A 375 8.48 -17.90 10.34
C LEU A 375 8.83 -16.42 10.26
N ALA A 376 9.30 -16.00 9.09
CA ALA A 376 9.40 -14.57 8.77
C ALA A 376 8.01 -13.91 8.82
N PRO A 377 7.90 -12.62 9.21
CA PRO A 377 6.63 -11.91 9.33
C PRO A 377 5.69 -12.07 8.13
N ARG A 378 6.18 -12.00 6.89
CA ARG A 378 5.33 -12.16 5.70
C ARG A 378 4.77 -13.57 5.53
N HIS A 379 5.54 -14.60 5.92
CA HIS A 379 5.12 -16.01 5.86
C HIS A 379 4.16 -16.37 7.00
N LEU A 380 4.27 -15.68 8.14
CA LEU A 380 3.33 -15.85 9.26
C LEU A 380 1.89 -15.50 8.87
N VAL A 381 1.70 -14.54 7.96
CA VAL A 381 0.37 -14.20 7.38
C VAL A 381 -0.26 -15.42 6.71
N SER A 382 0.51 -16.11 5.88
CA SER A 382 0.07 -17.31 5.16
C SER A 382 -0.16 -18.50 6.07
N ALA A 383 0.70 -18.69 7.08
CA ALA A 383 0.52 -19.74 8.08
C ALA A 383 -0.75 -19.51 8.90
N ALA A 384 -1.03 -18.25 9.26
CA ALA A 384 -2.25 -17.88 9.95
C ALA A 384 -3.51 -18.11 9.08
N HIS A 385 -3.43 -17.84 7.77
CA HIS A 385 -4.52 -18.18 6.83
C HIS A 385 -4.84 -19.68 6.86
N TYR A 386 -3.83 -20.55 6.73
CA TYR A 386 -4.06 -22.00 6.81
C TYR A 386 -4.56 -22.48 8.18
N ALA A 387 -4.08 -21.86 9.27
CA ALA A 387 -4.55 -22.18 10.61
C ALA A 387 -6.05 -21.87 10.80
N LEU A 388 -6.54 -20.79 10.19
CA LEU A 388 -7.98 -20.45 10.18
C LEU A 388 -8.78 -21.39 9.30
N GLU A 389 -8.32 -21.69 8.08
CA GLU A 389 -9.00 -22.60 7.16
C GLU A 389 -9.21 -23.98 7.81
N GLY A 390 -8.22 -24.45 8.57
CA GLY A 390 -8.30 -25.73 9.29
C GLY A 390 -9.26 -25.75 10.47
N GLY A 391 -9.80 -24.60 10.92
CA GLY A 391 -10.78 -24.51 12.02
C GLY A 391 -10.27 -24.91 13.41
N GLY A 392 -8.98 -25.22 13.55
CA GLY A 392 -8.37 -25.71 14.80
C GLY A 392 -8.06 -24.61 15.84
N ILE A 393 -8.22 -23.34 15.48
CA ILE A 393 -7.96 -22.20 16.36
C ILE A 393 -9.04 -21.13 16.19
N ALA A 394 -9.53 -20.58 17.30
CA ALA A 394 -10.49 -19.48 17.27
C ALA A 394 -9.85 -18.22 16.65
N PRO A 395 -10.54 -17.48 15.75
CA PRO A 395 -9.96 -16.33 15.05
C PRO A 395 -9.38 -15.26 15.98
N GLN A 396 -10.06 -14.95 17.07
CA GLN A 396 -9.61 -13.94 18.05
C GLN A 396 -8.35 -14.39 18.79
N ARG A 397 -8.22 -15.68 19.07
CA ARG A 397 -7.00 -16.23 19.70
C ARG A 397 -5.83 -16.18 18.73
N LEU A 398 -6.06 -16.58 17.47
CA LEU A 398 -5.03 -16.48 16.44
C LEU A 398 -4.56 -15.04 16.25
N ALA A 399 -5.49 -14.08 16.25
CA ALA A 399 -5.17 -12.65 16.20
C ALA A 399 -4.16 -12.23 17.24
N GLN A 400 -4.47 -12.52 18.49
CA GLN A 400 -3.66 -12.13 19.63
C GLN A 400 -2.28 -12.77 19.54
N CYS A 401 -2.22 -14.06 19.20
CA CYS A 401 -0.95 -14.78 19.01
C CYS A 401 -0.10 -14.15 17.90
N VAL A 402 -0.66 -13.93 16.71
CA VAL A 402 0.08 -13.38 15.56
C VAL A 402 0.53 -11.95 15.84
N ILE A 403 -0.33 -11.10 16.42
CA ILE A 403 0.05 -9.72 16.80
C ILE A 403 1.18 -9.75 17.84
N ALA A 404 1.10 -10.61 18.86
CA ALA A 404 2.14 -10.72 19.87
C ALA A 404 3.48 -11.15 19.25
N MET A 405 3.49 -12.17 18.39
CA MET A 405 4.69 -12.64 17.68
C MET A 405 5.30 -11.53 16.80
N LEU A 406 4.48 -10.83 16.01
CA LEU A 406 4.92 -9.77 15.11
C LEU A 406 5.42 -8.51 15.83
N THR A 407 5.06 -8.31 17.10
CA THR A 407 5.44 -7.13 17.89
C THR A 407 6.44 -7.44 19.00
N ALA A 408 6.81 -8.72 19.19
CA ALA A 408 7.71 -9.17 20.25
C ALA A 408 9.10 -8.54 20.17
N HIS A 409 9.62 -8.36 18.96
CA HIS A 409 10.95 -7.80 18.69
C HIS A 409 11.00 -6.26 18.75
N LEU A 410 9.85 -5.59 18.87
CA LEU A 410 9.82 -4.13 18.94
C LEU A 410 10.38 -3.68 20.29
N PRO A 411 11.49 -2.91 20.30
CA PRO A 411 12.08 -2.47 21.55
C PRO A 411 11.11 -1.53 22.28
N PRO A 412 11.13 -1.50 23.62
CA PRO A 412 10.53 -0.38 24.33
C PRO A 412 11.29 0.88 23.92
N GLN A 413 10.70 1.72 23.06
CA GLN A 413 11.31 3.01 22.74
C GLN A 413 11.35 3.82 24.03
N GLN A 414 12.56 4.10 24.54
CA GLN A 414 12.73 5.08 25.60
C GLN A 414 12.13 6.39 25.09
N ALA A 415 11.17 6.93 25.86
CA ALA A 415 10.65 8.26 25.60
C ALA A 415 11.85 9.21 25.55
N ALA A 416 12.12 9.82 24.38
CA ALA A 416 13.09 10.90 24.32
C ALA A 416 12.65 11.93 25.37
N PRO A 417 13.52 12.33 26.31
CA PRO A 417 13.13 13.24 27.37
C PRO A 417 12.53 14.48 26.71
N PRO A 418 11.38 14.99 27.21
CA PRO A 418 10.76 16.17 26.64
C PRO A 418 11.79 17.28 26.66
N ARG A 419 12.25 17.71 25.48
CA ARG A 419 13.01 18.95 25.35
C ARG A 419 12.02 20.07 25.60
N LEU A 420 11.79 20.38 26.87
CA LEU A 420 11.25 21.65 27.32
C LEU A 420 12.13 22.76 26.74
N ARG A 421 11.71 23.36 25.63
CA ARG A 421 12.14 24.72 25.30
C ARG A 421 11.21 25.66 26.05
N LEU A 422 11.62 25.99 27.28
CA LEU A 422 11.23 27.22 27.93
C LEU A 422 12.03 28.38 27.30
N ALA A 423 11.35 29.52 27.16
CA ALA A 423 11.82 30.87 26.81
C ALA A 423 12.27 31.10 25.34
N ALA A 424 11.95 32.22 24.67
CA ALA A 424 11.20 33.44 24.97
C ALA A 424 10.58 33.97 23.67
#